data_AF-A0A7C2SLX9-F1
#
_entry.id   AF-A0A7C2SLX9-F1
#
_cell.length_a   1.000
_cell.length_b   1.000
_cell.length_c   1.000
_cell.angle_alpha   90.00
_cell.angle_beta   90.00
_cell.angle_gamma   90.00
#
_symmetry.space_group_name_H-M   'P 1'
#
loop_
_entity.id
_entity.type
_entity.pdbx_description
1 polymer ?
#
loop_
_entity_poly.entity_id
_entity_poly.type
_entity_poly.pdbx_seq_one_letter_code
_entity_poly.pdbx_strand_id
1 'polypeptide(L)' 'MRILHTADFQIGRTYSRFDPEDAMPIAEERFKVVERLASLATERQVDAILVAGDVFD' A
#
# COMPACT_ATOMS: atom_id res chain seq x y z
N MET A 1 -20.54 -12.06 2.09
CA MET A 1 -19.27 -11.52 2.61
C MET A 1 -18.38 -11.12 1.44
N ARG A 2 -17.97 -9.86 1.35
CA ARG A 2 -17.09 -9.27 0.35
C ARG A 2 -15.80 -8.85 1.03
N ILE A 3 -14.67 -9.31 0.50
CA ILE A 3 -13.34 -9.03 1.05
C ILE A 3 -12.50 -8.33 -0.02
N LEU A 4 -11.81 -7.27 0.36
CA LEU A 4 -10.71 -6.72 -0.42
C LEU A 4 -9.41 -7.32 0.10
N HIS A 5 -8.70 -8.06 -0.73
CA HIS A 5 -7.42 -8.68 -0.39
C HIS A 5 -6.28 -8.00 -1.15
N THR A 6 -5.21 -7.68 -0.43
CA THR A 6 -3.99 -7.09 -0.96
C THR A 6 -2.78 -7.62 -0.17
N ALA A 7 -1.56 -7.35 -0.64
CA ALA A 7 -0.35 -7.79 0.02
C ALA A 7 0.82 -6.81 -0.17
N ASP A 8 1.85 -6.97 0.66
CA ASP A 8 3.21 -6.44 0.46
C ASP A 8 3.28 -4.91 0.23
N PHE A 9 2.80 -4.15 1.21
CA PHE A 9 2.91 -2.68 1.17
C PHE A 9 4.35 -2.20 1.30
N GLN A 10 5.18 -2.90 2.08
CA GLN A 10 6.61 -2.61 2.27
C GLN A 10 6.85 -1.14 2.66
N ILE A 11 6.03 -0.62 3.56
CA ILE A 11 6.17 0.74 4.08
C ILE A 11 7.49 0.87 4.84
N GLY A 12 8.26 1.91 4.56
CA GLY A 12 9.59 2.11 5.13
C GLY A 12 10.73 1.52 4.29
N ARG A 13 10.41 0.77 3.23
CA ARG A 13 11.42 0.22 2.32
C ARG A 13 12.27 1.30 1.68
N THR A 14 13.58 1.09 1.71
CA THR A 14 14.55 1.96 1.04
C THR A 14 14.82 1.47 -0.38
N TYR A 15 14.85 2.41 -1.33
CA TYR A 15 15.02 2.12 -2.76
C TYR A 15 16.42 2.54 -3.24
N SER A 16 17.47 1.97 -2.64
CA SER A 16 18.89 2.36 -2.86
C SER A 16 19.43 2.14 -4.28
N ARG A 17 18.65 1.50 -5.16
CA ARG A 17 18.98 1.33 -6.58
C ARG A 17 18.64 2.57 -7.42
N PHE A 18 17.90 3.51 -6.86
CA PHE A 18 17.52 4.76 -7.50
C PHE A 18 18.24 5.94 -6.84
N ASP A 19 18.38 7.04 -7.58
CA ASP A 19 18.83 8.28 -6.99
C ASP A 19 17.82 8.77 -5.93
N PRO A 20 18.26 9.49 -4.88
CA PRO A 20 17.38 9.88 -3.78
C PRO A 20 16.14 10.67 -4.22
N GLU A 21 16.27 11.46 -5.28
CA GLU A 21 15.18 12.25 -5.88
C GLU A 21 14.08 11.38 -6.51
N ASP A 22 14.44 10.20 -7.02
CA ASP A 22 13.50 9.22 -7.58
C ASP A 22 12.98 8.23 -6.51
N ALA A 23 13.82 7.91 -5.51
CA ALA A 23 13.46 6.98 -4.44
C ALA A 23 12.37 7.52 -3.51
N MET A 24 12.40 8.82 -3.20
CA MET A 24 11.45 9.46 -2.28
C MET A 24 10.00 9.41 -2.80
N PRO A 25 9.70 9.78 -4.06
CA PRO A 25 8.36 9.60 -4.63
C PRO A 25 7.86 8.16 -4.59
N ILE A 26 8.72 7.17 -4.84
CA ILE A 26 8.33 5.75 -4.78
C ILE A 26 7.88 5.37 -3.37
N ALA A 27 8.59 5.83 -2.34
CA ALA A 27 8.21 5.60 -0.95
C ALA A 27 6.88 6.29 -0.59
N GLU A 28 6.66 7.52 -1.05
CA GLU A 28 5.39 8.25 -0.85
C GLU A 28 4.21 7.55 -1.54
N GLU A 29 4.38 7.04 -2.77
CA GLU A 29 3.32 6.34 -3.48
C GLU A 29 2.85 5.09 -2.74
N ARG A 30 3.71 4.43 -1.95
CA ARG A 30 3.29 3.30 -1.12
C ARG A 30 2.23 3.71 -0.09
N PHE A 31 2.36 4.89 0.52
CA PHE A 31 1.34 5.41 1.43
C PHE A 31 0.05 5.78 0.69
N LYS A 32 0.16 6.44 -0.48
CA LYS A 32 -1.01 6.81 -1.29
C LYS A 32 -1.80 5.60 -1.78
N VAL A 33 -1.15 4.45 -1.98
CA VAL A 33 -1.85 3.19 -2.29
C VAL A 33 -2.76 2.77 -1.13
N VAL A 34 -2.33 2.91 0.13
CA VAL A 34 -3.17 2.58 1.30
C VAL A 34 -4.43 3.45 1.32
N GLU A 35 -4.28 4.76 1.06
CA GLU A 35 -5.41 5.68 0.97
C GLU A 35 -6.39 5.29 -0.13
N ARG A 36 -5.88 4.97 -1.32
CA ARG A 36 -6.69 4.52 -2.46
C ARG A 36 -7.44 3.23 -2.17
N LEU A 37 -6.78 2.27 -1.52
CA LEU A 37 -7.40 1.00 -1.14
C LEU A 37 -8.50 1.22 -0.09
N ALA A 38 -8.30 2.13 0.87
CA ALA A 38 -9.32 2.50 1.85
C ALA A 38 -10.54 3.17 1.19
N SER A 39 -10.32 4.09 0.24
CA SER A 39 -11.42 4.69 -0.54
C SER A 39 -12.19 3.63 -1.34
N LEU A 40 -11.48 2.73 -2.01
CA LEU A 40 -12.09 1.66 -2.80
C LEU A 40 -12.88 0.67 -1.92
N ALA A 41 -12.32 0.27 -0.78
CA ALA A 41 -12.99 -0.59 0.19
C ALA A 41 -14.30 0.03 0.69
N THR A 42 -14.28 1.34 0.94
CA THR A 42 -15.45 2.13 1.35
C THR A 42 -16.50 2.20 0.24
N GLU A 43 -16.11 2.58 -0.98
CA GLU A 43 -17.00 2.65 -2.15
C GLU A 43 -17.66 1.31 -2.46
N ARG A 44 -16.90 0.21 -2.30
CA ARG A 44 -17.37 -1.15 -2.57
C ARG A 44 -18.07 -1.79 -1.38
N GLN A 45 -18.19 -1.10 -0.25
CA GLN A 45 -18.81 -1.59 0.99
C GLN A 45 -18.33 -3.01 1.33
N VAL A 46 -17.00 -3.18 1.40
CA VAL A 46 -16.42 -4.49 1.76
C VAL A 46 -16.61 -4.75 3.25
N ASP A 47 -16.83 -6.01 3.61
CA ASP A 47 -17.00 -6.42 5.00
C ASP A 47 -15.66 -6.49 5.75
N ALA A 48 -14.57 -6.72 5.02
CA ALA A 48 -13.22 -6.76 5.58
C ALA A 48 -12.17 -6.44 4.51
N ILE A 49 -11.02 -5.94 4.99
CA ILE A 49 -9.78 -5.83 4.23
C ILE A 49 -8.81 -6.86 4.81
N LEU A 50 -8.25 -7.72 3.95
CA LEU A 50 -7.17 -8.62 4.32
C LEU A 50 -5.88 -8.09 3.68
N VAL A 51 -4.88 -7.80 4.52
CA VAL A 51 -3.54 -7.44 4.08
C VAL A 51 -2.61 -8.58 4.44
N ALA A 52 -2.05 -9.24 3.44
CA ALA A 52 -1.10 -10.33 3.60
C ALA A 52 0.34 -9.88 3.35
N GLY A 53 1.31 -10.69 3.77
CA GLY A 53 2.73 -10.40 3.56
C GLY A 53 3.22 -9.18 4.33
N ASP A 54 4.23 -8.52 3.78
CA ASP A 54 5.01 -7.53 4.52
C ASP A 54 4.38 -6.13 4.41
N VAL A 55 3.72 -5.71 5.49
CA VAL A 55 3.14 -4.37 5.58
C VAL A 55 4.24 -3.32 5.72
N PHE A 56 5.28 -3.63 6.48
CA PHE A 56 6.44 -2.78 6.74
C PHE A 56 7.73 -3.50 6.33
N ASP A 57 8.79 -2.74 6.08
CA ASP A 57 10.16 -3.22 5.89
C ASP A 57 11.04 -2.69 7.05
#